data_AF-A0A249SNP4-F1
#
_entry.id   AF-A0A249SNP4-F1
#
_cell.length_a   1.000
_cell.length_b   1.000
_cell.length_c   1.000
_cell.angle_alpha   90.00
_cell.angle_beta   90.00
_cell.angle_gamma   90.00
#
_symmetry.space_group_name_H-M   'P 1'
#
loop_
_entity.id
_entity.type
_entity.pdbx_description
1 polymer ?
#
loop_
_entity_poly.entity_id
_entity_poly.type
_entity_poly.pdbx_seq_one_letter_code
_entity_poly.pdbx_strand_id
1 'polypeptide(L)'
;MSEQILKRNLDLTIEELVKQNAQLKEKNKELYKQVNKIDSKTAGWLRLLWFIPILGWVIYNAIMTGRKSSQKYLNQVLPIKEKIAINEFQVVYNEKIIDDKK
;
A
#
# COMPACT_ATOMS: atom_id res chain seq x y z
N MET A 1 -14.96 13.81 -4.66
CA MET A 1 -13.72 13.34 -5.33
C MET A 1 -13.74 11.81 -5.39
N SER A 2 -14.77 11.24 -6.03
CA SER A 2 -15.09 9.80 -6.06
C SER A 2 -15.26 9.29 -7.50
N GLU A 3 -14.74 10.02 -8.49
CA GLU A 3 -15.02 9.75 -9.91
C GLU A 3 -14.12 8.66 -10.54
N GLN A 4 -13.33 7.96 -9.73
CA GLN A 4 -12.60 6.75 -10.15
C GLN A 4 -13.14 5.50 -9.47
N ILE A 5 -14.44 5.46 -9.20
CA ILE A 5 -15.11 4.18 -8.94
C ILE A 5 -14.85 3.29 -10.15
N LEU A 6 -14.03 2.25 -9.95
CA LEU A 6 -13.86 1.05 -10.76
C LEU A 6 -14.13 1.23 -12.25
N LYS A 7 -13.06 1.22 -13.06
CA LYS A 7 -13.27 1.14 -14.51
C LYS A 7 -14.04 -0.15 -14.82
N ARG A 8 -15.26 0.02 -15.33
CA ARG A 8 -16.06 -1.10 -15.84
C ARG A 8 -15.36 -1.63 -17.09
N ASN A 9 -14.50 -2.60 -16.86
CA ASN A 9 -13.63 -3.22 -17.86
C ASN A 9 -14.32 -4.40 -18.60
N LEU A 10 -15.65 -4.40 -18.69
CA LEU A 10 -16.43 -5.51 -19.24
C LEU A 10 -16.12 -5.75 -20.73
N ASP A 11 -15.82 -4.68 -21.47
CA ASP A 11 -15.54 -4.72 -22.91
C ASP A 11 -14.08 -5.08 -23.25
N LEU A 12 -13.18 -5.12 -22.27
CA LEU A 12 -11.76 -5.41 -22.51
C LEU A 12 -11.53 -6.89 -22.82
N THR A 13 -10.56 -7.15 -23.68
CA THR A 13 -10.08 -8.51 -23.97
C THR A 13 -9.32 -9.11 -22.78
N ILE A 14 -9.19 -10.44 -22.73
CA ILE A 14 -8.42 -11.14 -21.68
C ILE A 14 -6.98 -10.62 -21.63
N GLU A 15 -6.34 -10.42 -22.79
CA GLU A 15 -4.96 -9.92 -22.87
C GLU A 15 -4.81 -8.51 -22.29
N GLU A 16 -5.77 -7.62 -22.58
CA GLU A 16 -5.79 -6.26 -22.02
C GLU A 16 -5.98 -6.28 -20.50
N LEU A 17 -6.87 -7.14 -19.99
CA LEU A 17 -7.10 -7.31 -18.55
C LEU A 17 -5.84 -7.82 -17.83
N VAL A 18 -5.15 -8.81 -18.42
CA VAL A 18 -3.88 -9.33 -17.89
C VAL A 18 -2.80 -8.24 -17.88
N LYS A 19 -2.67 -7.48 -18.97
CA LYS A 19 -1.71 -6.37 -19.07
C LYS A 19 -2.01 -5.28 -18.05
N GLN A 20 -3.29 -4.92 -17.85
CA GLN A 20 -3.68 -3.97 -16.82
C GLN A 20 -3.35 -4.49 -15.42
N ASN A 21 -3.60 -5.77 -15.13
CA ASN A 21 -3.25 -6.36 -13.85
C ASN A 21 -1.74 -6.31 -13.58
N ALA A 22 -0.91 -6.60 -14.58
CA ALA A 22 0.54 -6.46 -14.45
C ALA A 22 0.96 -5.02 -14.15
N GLN A 23 0.39 -4.04 -14.85
CA GLN A 23 0.67 -2.62 -14.61
C GLN A 23 0.23 -2.16 -13.20
N LEU A 24 -0.94 -2.59 -12.74
CA LEU A 24 -1.44 -2.27 -11.40
C LEU A 24 -0.56 -2.90 -10.31
N LYS A 25 -0.13 -4.15 -10.50
CA LYS A 25 0.81 -4.84 -9.59
C LYS A 25 2.16 -4.11 -9.50
N GLU A 26 2.71 -3.65 -10.63
CA GLU A 26 3.95 -2.84 -10.62
C GLU A 26 3.76 -1.48 -9.92
N LYS A 27 2.66 -0.77 -10.21
CA LYS A 27 2.34 0.49 -9.50
C LYS A 27 2.22 0.27 -7.99
N ASN A 28 1.61 -0.83 -7.56
CA ASN A 28 1.53 -1.17 -6.14
C ASN A 28 2.91 -1.39 -5.52
N LYS A 29 3.84 -2.07 -6.20
CA LYS A 29 5.23 -2.20 -5.71
C LYS A 29 5.88 -0.85 -5.47
N GLU A 30 5.67 0.12 -6.37
CA GLU A 30 6.19 1.48 -6.20
C GLU A 30 5.53 2.22 -5.02
N LEU A 31 4.20 2.11 -4.88
CA LEU A 31 3.46 2.71 -3.76
C LEU A 31 3.90 2.11 -2.41
N TYR A 32 4.09 0.79 -2.34
CA TYR A 32 4.65 0.13 -1.16
C TYR A 32 6.07 0.62 -0.82
N LYS A 33 6.92 0.85 -1.83
CA LYS A 33 8.24 1.48 -1.62
C LYS A 33 8.11 2.90 -1.04
N GLN A 34 7.10 3.68 -1.45
CA GLN A 34 6.86 5.02 -0.89
C GLN A 34 6.43 4.94 0.58
N VAL A 35 5.53 4.02 0.93
CA VAL A 35 5.16 3.76 2.34
C VAL A 35 6.38 3.37 3.16
N ASN A 36 7.20 2.43 2.66
CA ASN A 36 8.42 2.00 3.36
C ASN A 36 9.43 3.14 3.56
N LYS A 37 9.55 4.07 2.59
CA LYS A 37 10.38 5.28 2.76
C LYS A 37 9.84 6.15 3.90
N ILE A 38 8.52 6.35 3.99
CA ILE A 38 7.90 7.11 5.07
C ILE A 38 8.10 6.41 6.43
N ASP A 39 7.92 5.09 6.49
CA ASP A 39 8.16 4.28 7.68
C ASP A 39 9.61 4.37 8.15
N SER A 40 10.57 4.29 7.21
CA SER A 40 12.00 4.39 7.53
C SER A 40 12.39 5.76 8.10
N LYS A 41 11.83 6.85 7.55
CA LYS A 41 12.01 8.21 8.08
C LYS A 41 11.35 8.36 9.45
N THR A 42 10.19 7.74 9.63
CA THR A 42 9.43 7.76 10.89
C THR A 42 10.17 7.00 11.99
N ALA A 43 10.85 5.91 11.67
CA ALA A 43 11.71 5.19 12.62
C ALA A 43 12.91 6.06 13.05
N GLY A 44 13.62 6.67 12.10
CA GLY A 44 14.73 7.59 12.40
C GLY A 44 15.76 6.99 13.38
N TRP A 45 16.13 7.75 14.40
CA TRP A 45 17.10 7.36 15.43
C TRP A 45 16.66 6.19 16.33
N LEU A 46 15.37 5.80 16.32
CA LEU A 46 14.87 4.67 17.12
C LEU A 46 15.56 3.35 16.76
N ARG A 47 16.16 3.25 15.57
CA ARG A 47 16.96 2.08 15.17
C ARG A 47 18.18 1.84 16.07
N LEU A 48 18.68 2.88 16.73
CA LEU A 48 19.80 2.79 17.68
C LEU A 48 19.40 2.09 18.99
N LEU A 49 18.10 1.97 19.29
CA LEU A 49 17.62 1.25 20.48
C LEU A 49 17.81 -0.27 20.37
N TRP A 50 18.21 -0.79 19.21
CA TRP A 50 18.56 -2.20 19.02
C TRP A 50 19.70 -2.68 19.93
N PHE A 51 20.58 -1.77 20.38
CA PHE A 51 21.70 -2.10 21.28
C PHE A 51 21.26 -2.35 22.74
N ILE A 52 20.00 -2.07 23.09
CA ILE A 52 19.44 -2.30 24.43
C ILE A 52 18.26 -3.28 24.25
N PRO A 53 18.39 -4.56 24.60
CA PRO A 53 17.48 -5.61 24.13
C PRO A 53 16.03 -5.39 24.61
N ILE A 54 15.72 -5.76 25.86
CA ILE A 54 14.34 -5.77 26.35
C ILE A 54 13.78 -4.34 26.47
N LEU A 55 14.54 -3.43 27.09
CA LEU A 55 14.14 -2.03 27.28
C LEU A 55 14.07 -1.27 25.94
N GLY A 56 15.04 -1.43 25.05
CA GLY A 56 15.04 -0.75 23.76
C GLY A 56 13.93 -1.24 22.84
N TRP A 57 13.57 -2.53 22.88
CA TRP A 57 12.44 -3.06 22.13
C TRP A 57 11.09 -2.49 22.59
N VAL A 58 10.84 -2.42 23.91
CA VAL A 58 9.59 -1.84 24.44
C VAL A 58 9.49 -0.35 24.09
N ILE A 59 10.57 0.41 24.30
CA ILE A 59 10.64 1.84 23.96
C ILE A 59 10.44 2.05 22.45
N TYR A 60 11.06 1.21 21.62
CA TYR A 60 10.89 1.24 20.16
C TYR A 60 9.41 1.09 19.77
N ASN A 61 8.71 0.08 20.30
CA ASN A 61 7.31 -0.17 19.94
C ASN A 61 6.38 0.95 20.44
N ALA A 62 6.57 1.43 21.66
CA ALA A 62 5.76 2.51 22.22
C ALA A 62 5.89 3.79 21.39
N ILE A 63 7.12 4.21 21.09
CA ILE A 63 7.36 5.43 20.31
C ILE A 63 6.95 5.24 18.85
N MET A 64 7.23 4.08 18.24
CA MET A 64 6.84 3.81 16.84
C MET A 64 5.32 3.82 16.68
N THR A 65 4.58 3.24 17.63
CA THR A 65 3.11 3.27 17.65
C THR A 65 2.61 4.71 17.75
N GLY A 66 3.15 5.50 18.69
CA GLY A 66 2.79 6.92 18.81
C GLY A 66 3.07 7.74 17.54
N ARG A 67 4.21 7.49 16.88
CA ARG A 67 4.56 8.17 15.61
C ARG A 67 3.64 7.75 14.46
N LYS A 68 3.28 6.46 14.37
CA LYS A 68 2.34 5.94 13.36
C LYS A 68 0.90 6.40 13.60
N SER A 69 0.53 6.71 14.84
CA SER A 69 -0.77 7.32 15.16
C SER A 69 -0.80 8.83 14.96
N SER A 70 0.33 9.47 14.64
CA SER A 70 0.36 10.92 14.41
C SER A 70 -0.38 11.30 13.13
N GLN A 71 -1.13 12.40 13.19
CA GLN A 71 -1.87 12.93 12.03
C GLN A 71 -0.95 13.18 10.83
N LYS A 72 0.29 13.63 11.08
CA LYS A 72 1.30 13.87 10.05
C LYS A 72 1.66 12.60 9.27
N TYR A 73 1.84 11.48 9.97
CA TYR A 73 2.12 10.20 9.32
C TYR A 73 0.88 9.69 8.56
N LEU A 74 -0.29 9.74 9.21
CA LEU A 74 -1.55 9.27 8.60
C LEU A 74 -1.89 10.05 7.33
N ASN A 75 -1.75 11.37 7.34
CA ASN A 75 -1.99 12.21 6.16
C ASN A 75 -1.06 11.88 4.97
N GLN A 76 0.11 11.30 5.22
CA GLN A 76 1.04 10.89 4.16
C GLN A 76 0.76 9.46 3.67
N VAL A 77 0.42 8.54 4.58
CA VAL A 77 0.33 7.11 4.28
C VAL A 77 -1.07 6.68 3.85
N LEU A 78 -2.14 7.27 4.42
CA LEU A 78 -3.52 6.89 4.10
C LEU A 78 -3.86 7.07 2.62
N PRO A 79 -3.52 8.20 1.95
CA PRO A 79 -3.83 8.37 0.53
C PRO A 79 -3.08 7.36 -0.37
N ILE A 80 -1.88 6.93 0.06
CA ILE A 80 -1.08 5.93 -0.67
C ILE A 80 -1.72 4.55 -0.49
N LYS A 81 -2.11 4.20 0.74
CA LYS A 81 -2.77 2.92 1.05
C LYS A 81 -4.14 2.81 0.40
N GLU A 82 -4.90 3.90 0.32
CA GLU A 82 -6.17 3.95 -0.40
C GLU A 82 -5.98 3.61 -1.89
N LYS A 83 -4.97 4.21 -2.55
CA LYS A 83 -4.63 3.89 -3.94
C LYS A 83 -4.22 2.43 -4.14
N ILE A 84 -3.44 1.88 -3.20
CA ILE A 84 -3.06 0.46 -3.22
C ILE A 84 -4.31 -0.42 -3.15
N ALA A 85 -5.21 -0.14 -2.20
CA ALA A 85 -6.44 -0.91 -2.00
C ALA A 85 -7.35 -0.86 -3.25
N ILE A 86 -7.50 0.32 -3.86
CA ILE A 86 -8.26 0.46 -5.12
C ILE A 86 -7.64 -0.38 -6.24
N ASN A 87 -6.32 -0.34 -6.39
CA ASN A 87 -5.63 -1.12 -7.41
C ASN A 87 -5.74 -2.64 -7.16
N GLU A 88 -5.61 -3.09 -5.91
CA GLU A 88 -5.77 -4.49 -5.54
C GLU A 88 -7.19 -4.98 -5.80
N PHE A 89 -8.19 -4.17 -5.46
CA PHE A 89 -9.59 -4.48 -5.77
C PHE A 89 -9.83 -4.58 -7.27
N GLN A 90 -9.27 -3.65 -8.07
CA GLN A 90 -9.37 -3.71 -9.53
C GLN A 90 -8.71 -4.96 -10.12
N VAL A 91 -7.58 -5.41 -9.56
CA VAL A 91 -6.92 -6.65 -9.97
C VAL A 91 -7.84 -7.85 -9.71
N VAL A 92 -8.41 -7.96 -8.51
CA VAL A 92 -9.33 -9.05 -8.15
C VAL A 92 -10.57 -9.04 -9.07
N TYR A 93 -11.12 -7.85 -9.33
CA TYR A 93 -12.26 -7.70 -10.24
C TYR A 93 -11.92 -8.12 -11.68
N ASN A 94 -10.77 -7.70 -12.20
CA ASN A 94 -10.30 -8.11 -13.52
C ASN A 94 -10.04 -9.63 -13.59
N GLU A 95 -9.47 -10.22 -12.53
CA GLU A 95 -9.25 -11.67 -12.43
C GLU A 95 -10.59 -12.43 -12.47
N LYS A 96 -11.64 -11.89 -11.83
CA LYS A 96 -12.99 -12.46 -11.93
C LYS A 96 -13.58 -12.38 -13.34
N ILE A 97 -13.43 -11.24 -14.02
CA ILE A 97 -13.87 -11.11 -15.42
C ILE A 97 -13.11 -12.09 -16.34
N ILE A 98 -11.80 -12.26 -16.14
CA ILE A 98 -11.00 -13.21 -16.92
C ILE A 98 -11.51 -14.63 -16.70
N ASP A 99 -11.82 -15.01 -15.47
CA ASP A 99 -12.38 -16.32 -15.11
C ASP A 99 -13.74 -16.55 -15.78
N ASP A 100 -14.62 -15.54 -15.76
CA ASP A 100 -15.95 -15.63 -16.38
C ASP A 100 -15.91 -15.66 -17.92
N LYS A 101 -14.82 -15.20 -18.56
CA LYS A 101 -14.62 -15.20 -20.03
C LYS A 101 -13.89 -16.44 -20.56
N LYS A 102 -13.31 -17.27 -19.70
CA LYS A 102 -12.63 -18.52 -20.07
C LYS A 102 -13.65 -19.64 -20.26
#